data_AF-A0A918JTJ4-F1
#
_entry.id   AF-A0A918JTJ4-F1
#
_cell.length_a   1.000
_cell.length_b   1.000
_cell.length_c   1.000
_cell.angle_alpha   90.00
_cell.angle_beta   90.00
_cell.angle_gamma   90.00
#
_symmetry.space_group_name_H-M   'P 1'
#
loop_
_entity.id
_entity.type
_entity.pdbx_description
1 polymer ?
#
loop_
_entity_poly.entity_id
_entity_poly.type
_entity_poly.pdbx_seq_one_letter_code
_entity_poly.pdbx_strand_id
1 'polypeptide(L)' 'MSIKKNEAHYRFMNEVLKTLHLEPNIFFYDVVQKEPYEVLIYNWINKLYQNGKNREETIEYIYRARRLFILRTYAAPKY' A
#
# COMPACT_ATOMS: atom_id res chain seq x y z
N MET A 1 -7.08 -21.35 7.11
CA MET A 1 -6.40 -20.04 7.22
C MET A 1 -6.46 -19.63 8.69
N SER A 2 -5.33 -19.64 9.43
CA SER A 2 -5.38 -19.43 10.89
C SER A 2 -5.66 -17.96 11.22
N ILE A 3 -6.57 -17.74 12.18
CA ILE A 3 -7.04 -16.41 12.61
C ILE A 3 -5.85 -15.49 12.98
N LYS A 4 -4.78 -16.05 13.57
CA LYS A 4 -3.55 -15.33 13.93
C LYS A 4 -2.81 -14.71 12.73
N LYS A 5 -2.83 -15.37 11.56
CA LYS A 5 -2.18 -14.85 10.34
C LYS A 5 -2.92 -13.63 9.80
N ASN A 6 -4.25 -13.65 9.88
CA ASN A 6 -5.08 -12.51 9.47
C ASN A 6 -4.89 -11.32 10.40
N GLU A 7 -4.75 -11.54 11.71
CA GLU A 7 -4.55 -10.47 12.69
C GLU A 7 -3.17 -9.80 12.57
N ALA A 8 -2.10 -10.58 12.40
CA ALA A 8 -0.75 -10.05 12.19
C ALA A 8 -0.66 -9.26 10.87
N HIS A 9 -1.25 -9.78 9.80
CA HIS A 9 -1.33 -9.09 8.51
C HIS A 9 -2.11 -7.79 8.62
N TYR A 10 -3.26 -7.80 9.30
CA TYR A 10 -4.10 -6.63 9.49
C TYR A 10 -3.39 -5.54 10.30
N ARG A 11 -2.67 -5.92 11.38
CA ARG A 11 -1.83 -4.99 12.13
C ARG A 11 -0.74 -4.37 11.27
N PHE A 12 0.01 -5.19 10.53
CA PHE A 12 1.05 -4.72 9.63
C PHE A 12 0.53 -3.72 8.60
N MET A 13 -0.58 -4.05 7.93
CA MET A 13 -1.24 -3.18 6.96
C MET A 13 -1.63 -1.84 7.59
N ASN A 14 -2.29 -1.86 8.74
CA ASN A 14 -2.72 -0.63 9.43
C ASN A 14 -1.55 0.25 9.85
N GLU A 15 -0.45 -0.33 10.31
CA GLU A 15 0.75 0.43 10.66
C GLU A 15 1.33 1.13 9.42
N VAL A 16 1.46 0.40 8.31
CA VAL A 16 1.95 0.97 7.04
C VAL A 16 1.03 2.08 6.54
N LEU A 17 -0.28 1.87 6.53
CA LEU A 17 -1.26 2.88 6.09
C LEU A 17 -1.19 4.15 6.94
N LYS A 18 -1.12 4.01 8.27
CA LYS A 18 -0.96 5.15 9.18
C LYS A 18 0.31 5.94 8.91
N THR A 19 1.44 5.28 8.67
CA THR A 19 2.69 5.99 8.33
C THR A 19 2.62 6.69 6.97
N LEU A 20 1.85 6.14 6.03
CA LEU A 20 1.58 6.78 4.74
C LEU A 20 0.54 7.90 4.80
N HIS A 21 0.01 8.21 5.99
CA HIS A 21 -1.09 9.15 6.23
C HIS A 21 -2.39 8.77 5.49
N LEU A 22 -2.64 7.47 5.35
CA LEU A 22 -3.87 6.93 4.78
C LEU A 22 -4.77 6.45 5.91
N GLU A 23 -6.00 6.95 5.97
CA GLU A 23 -6.98 6.56 6.98
C GLU A 23 -7.51 5.15 6.66
N PRO A 24 -7.28 4.12 7.51
CA PRO A 24 -7.53 2.73 7.15
C PRO A 24 -8.98 2.45 6.74
N ASN A 25 -9.96 3.03 7.43
CA ASN A 25 -11.38 2.80 7.15
C ASN A 25 -11.77 3.29 5.75
N ILE A 26 -11.31 4.49 5.38
CA ILE A 26 -11.56 5.07 4.05
C ILE A 26 -10.79 4.24 3.01
N PHE A 27 -9.53 3.95 3.27
CA PHE A 27 -8.69 3.17 2.36
C PHE A 27 -9.31 1.80 2.02
N PHE A 28 -9.76 1.03 3.02
CA PHE A 28 -10.38 -0.27 2.75
C PHE A 28 -11.73 -0.16 2.05
N TYR A 29 -12.51 0.88 2.34
CA TYR A 29 -13.74 1.17 1.60
C TYR A 29 -13.42 1.39 0.11
N ASP A 30 -12.42 2.21 -0.20
CA ASP A 30 -12.00 2.53 -1.57
C ASP A 30 -11.38 1.32 -2.29
N VAL A 31 -10.64 0.45 -1.57
CA VAL A 31 -10.18 -0.85 -2.12
C VAL A 31 -11.38 -1.71 -2.56
N VAL A 32 -12.45 -1.75 -1.77
CA VAL A 32 -13.68 -2.49 -2.12
C VAL A 32 -14.38 -1.87 -3.33
N GLN A 33 -14.39 -0.54 -3.42
CA GLN A 33 -14.90 0.19 -4.60
C GLN A 33 -14.01 0.05 -5.84
N LYS A 34 -12.85 -0.59 -5.71
CA LYS A 34 -11.84 -0.80 -6.76
C LYS A 34 -11.21 0.50 -7.25
N GLU A 35 -11.06 1.47 -6.37
CA GLU A 35 -10.32 2.69 -6.70
C GLU A 35 -8.87 2.35 -7.09
N PRO A 36 -8.39 2.79 -8.27
CA PRO A 36 -7.15 2.26 -8.85
C PRO A 36 -5.91 2.46 -7.97
N TYR A 37 -5.83 3.59 -7.27
CA TYR A 37 -4.68 3.92 -6.44
C TYR A 37 -4.64 3.06 -5.17
N GLU A 38 -5.76 2.95 -4.47
CA GLU A 38 -5.89 2.19 -3.23
C GLU A 38 -5.70 0.70 -3.48
N VAL A 39 -6.25 0.16 -4.56
CA VAL A 39 -6.03 -1.23 -4.99
C VAL A 39 -4.54 -1.47 -5.28
N LEU A 40 -3.86 -0.55 -5.95
CA LEU A 40 -2.43 -0.67 -6.24
C LEU A 40 -1.59 -0.71 -4.96
N ILE A 41 -1.83 0.22 -4.04
CA ILE A 41 -1.13 0.28 -2.75
C ILE A 41 -1.39 -0.98 -1.93
N TYR A 42 -2.65 -1.43 -1.84
CA TYR A 42 -3.03 -2.66 -1.13
C TYR A 42 -2.27 -3.88 -1.67
N ASN A 43 -2.20 -4.03 -2.99
CA ASN A 43 -1.49 -5.12 -3.64
C ASN A 43 0.02 -5.06 -3.37
N TRP A 44 0.63 -3.88 -3.37
CA TRP A 44 2.04 -3.72 -3.03
C TRP A 44 2.34 -4.10 -1.58
N ILE A 45 1.54 -3.61 -0.62
CA ILE A 45 1.73 -3.94 0.80
C ILE A 45 1.60 -5.44 1.02
N ASN A 46 0.56 -6.08 0.45
CA ASN A 46 0.37 -7.52 0.53
C ASN A 46 1.57 -8.30 -0.01
N LYS A 47 2.08 -7.90 -1.18
CA LYS A 47 3.23 -8.56 -1.81
C LYS A 47 4.50 -8.42 -0.96
N LEU A 48 4.73 -7.24 -0.38
CA LEU A 48 5.88 -6.97 0.48
C LEU A 48 5.79 -7.78 1.79
N TYR A 49 4.60 -7.84 2.40
CA TYR A 49 4.36 -8.68 3.56
C TYR A 49 4.61 -10.16 3.28
N GLN A 50 4.12 -10.68 2.15
CA GLN A 50 4.34 -12.08 1.73
C GLN A 50 5.81 -12.40 1.51
N ASN A 51 6.59 -11.41 1.04
CA ASN A 51 8.04 -11.52 0.87
C ASN A 51 8.82 -11.37 2.18
N GLY A 52 8.14 -11.25 3.33
CA GLY A 52 8.77 -11.11 4.64
C GLY A 52 9.44 -9.76 4.87
N LYS A 53 9.07 -8.73 4.11
CA LYS A 53 9.57 -7.37 4.33
C LYS A 53 9.02 -6.81 5.64
N ASN A 54 9.88 -6.11 6.37
CA ASN A 54 9.45 -5.40 7.57
C ASN A 54 8.70 -4.11 7.20
N ARG A 55 8.19 -3.43 8.22
CA ARG A 55 7.36 -2.23 8.07
C ARG A 55 8.15 -1.09 7.43
N GLU A 56 9.36 -0.83 7.92
CA GLU A 56 10.22 0.26 7.47
C GLU A 56 10.60 0.08 6.00
N GLU A 57 11.03 -1.12 5.61
CA GLU A 57 11.32 -1.47 4.21
C GLU A 57 10.08 -1.26 3.33
N THR A 58 8.91 -1.70 3.79
CA THR A 58 7.66 -1.61 3.04
C THR A 58 7.27 -0.17 2.77
N ILE A 59 7.37 0.68 3.79
CA ILE A 59 7.11 2.13 3.67
C ILE A 59 8.08 2.75 2.65
N GLU A 60 9.37 2.44 2.74
CA GLU A 60 10.38 2.97 1.82
C GLU A 60 10.10 2.55 0.37
N TYR A 61 9.77 1.27 0.13
CA TYR A 61 9.42 0.79 -1.20
C TYR A 61 8.19 1.51 -1.75
N ILE A 62 7.16 1.73 -0.94
CA ILE A 62 5.94 2.42 -1.36
C ILE A 62 6.23 3.88 -1.70
N TYR A 63 7.01 4.60 -0.89
CA TYR A 63 7.40 5.98 -1.22
C TYR A 63 8.19 6.05 -2.53
N ARG A 64 9.16 5.14 -2.72
CA ARG A 64 9.93 5.07 -3.97
C ARG A 64 9.03 4.80 -5.17
N ALA A 65 8.10 3.85 -5.05
CA ALA A 65 7.17 3.49 -6.11
C ALA A 65 6.18 4.62 -6.42
N ARG A 66 5.61 5.30 -5.41
CA ARG A 66 4.77 6.49 -5.57
C ARG A 66 5.53 7.61 -6.29
N ARG A 67 6.78 7.87 -5.88
CA ARG A 67 7.64 8.88 -6.53
C ARG A 67 7.86 8.55 -8.01
N LEU A 68 8.17 7.30 -8.34
CA LEU A 68 8.36 6.88 -9.73
C LEU A 68 7.06 6.99 -10.55
N PHE A 69 5.93 6.62 -9.97
CA PHE A 69 4.62 6.74 -10.62
C PHE A 69 4.29 8.20 -10.93
N ILE A 70 4.39 9.09 -9.93
CA ILE A 70 4.19 10.54 -10.08
C ILE A 70 5.15 11.11 -11.14
N LEU A 71 6.44 10.79 -11.05
CA LEU A 71 7.41 11.28 -12.03
C LEU A 71 7.07 10.82 -13.45
N ARG A 72 6.61 9.58 -13.64
CA ARG A 72 6.19 9.09 -14.97
C ARG A 72 4.91 9.77 -15.47
N THR A 73 3.94 10.00 -14.60
CA THR A 73 2.66 10.63 -15.00
C THR A 73 2.81 12.13 -15.28
N TYR A 74 3.71 12.83 -14.58
CA TYR A 74 3.90 14.28 -14.74
C TYR A 74 5.09 14.67 -15.64
N ALA A 75 6.08 13.79 -15.87
CA ALA A 75 7.17 14.03 -16.83
C ALA A 75 6.84 13.53 -18.24
N ALA A 76 5.72 12.82 -18.44
CA ALA A 76 5.25 12.50 -19.78
C ALA A 76 4.81 13.79 -20.49
N PRO A 77 5.29 14.08 -21.72
CA PRO A 77 4.77 15.19 -22.49
C PRO A 77 3.27 14.97 -22.69
N LYS A 78 2.48 16.00 -22.37
CA LYS A 78 1.06 16.03 -22.76
C LYS A 78 1.03 16.21 -24.27
N TYR A 79 0.93 15.11 -25.01
CA TYR A 79 0.59 15.11 -26.43
C TYR A 79 -0.93 15.17 -26.59
#